data_AF-A0A972MTX9-F1
#
_entry.id   AF-A0A972MTX9-F1
#
_cell.length_a   1.000
_cell.length_b   1.000
_cell.length_c   1.000
_cell.angle_alpha   90.00
_cell.angle_beta   90.00
_cell.angle_gamma   90.00
#
_symmetry.space_group_name_H-M   'P 1'
#
loop_
_entity.id
_entity.type
_entity.pdbx_description
1 polymer ?
#
loop_
_entity_poly.entity_id
_entity_poly.type
_entity_poly.pdbx_seq_one_letter_code
_entity_poly.pdbx_strand_id
1 'polypeptide(L)'
;MKFLLLFVLYSSLLFATDLLKVKEYKLTKDKTVKILVKYGSFQKTLSFRWTLYKNDGLVVFSSYDRIVSQHVLYLNHTNQSIRIQLKSRASSNRVASYLLLKFDQFDFQKHRATISLWLADKNKEISLKYLK
;
A
#
# COMPACT_ATOMS: atom_id res chain seq x y z
N MET A 1 -42.89 -21.12 -15.49
CA MET A 1 -41.74 -21.13 -14.56
C MET A 1 -40.39 -21.06 -15.31
N LYS A 2 -40.14 -20.02 -16.13
CA LYS A 2 -38.88 -19.88 -16.89
C LYS A 2 -38.02 -18.66 -16.50
N PHE A 3 -38.52 -17.80 -15.61
CA PHE A 3 -37.84 -16.56 -15.19
C PHE A 3 -37.02 -16.68 -13.90
N LEU A 4 -37.08 -17.82 -13.20
CA LEU A 4 -36.40 -18.01 -11.91
C LEU A 4 -34.93 -18.46 -12.05
N LEU A 5 -34.51 -18.88 -13.25
CA LEU A 5 -33.18 -19.41 -13.51
C LEU A 5 -32.13 -18.32 -13.81
N LEU A 6 -32.56 -17.11 -14.16
CA LEU A 6 -31.66 -15.98 -14.45
C LEU A 6 -31.19 -15.23 -13.20
N PHE A 7 -31.90 -15.36 -12.07
CA PHE A 7 -31.55 -14.66 -10.82
C PHE A 7 -30.43 -15.37 -10.03
N VAL A 8 -30.23 -16.67 -10.25
CA VAL A 8 -29.23 -17.48 -9.54
C VAL A 8 -27.81 -17.30 -10.09
N LEU A 9 -27.65 -16.86 -11.35
CA LEU A 9 -26.33 -16.64 -11.97
C LEU A 9 -25.69 -15.30 -11.60
N TYR A 10 -26.40 -14.40 -10.93
CA TYR A 10 -25.90 -13.06 -10.60
C TYR A 10 -25.29 -12.94 -9.19
N SER A 11 -25.37 -13.98 -8.36
CA SER A 11 -25.20 -13.85 -6.91
C SER A 11 -23.82 -14.20 -6.33
N SER A 12 -22.79 -14.58 -7.10
CA SER A 12 -21.58 -15.11 -6.45
C SER A 12 -20.22 -14.90 -7.14
N LEU A 13 -20.00 -13.77 -7.81
CA LEU A 13 -18.63 -13.32 -8.10
C LEU A 13 -18.18 -12.25 -7.09
N LEU A 14 -18.23 -12.58 -5.79
CA LEU A 14 -17.48 -11.83 -4.79
C LEU A 14 -16.01 -12.30 -4.86
N PHE A 15 -15.24 -11.73 -5.78
CA PHE A 15 -13.79 -11.86 -5.75
C PHE A 15 -13.28 -11.07 -4.54
N ALA A 16 -12.98 -11.76 -3.45
CA ALA A 16 -12.20 -11.18 -2.36
C ALA A 16 -10.82 -10.83 -2.92
N THR A 17 -10.49 -9.54 -2.97
CA THR A 17 -9.15 -9.10 -3.32
C THR A 17 -8.24 -9.42 -2.14
N ASP A 18 -7.11 -10.10 -2.38
CA ASP A 18 -6.10 -10.40 -1.36
C ASP A 18 -5.39 -9.13 -0.81
N LEU A 19 -5.88 -7.93 -1.17
CA LEU A 19 -5.30 -6.63 -0.87
C LEU A 19 -6.16 -5.90 0.17
N LEU A 20 -5.64 -5.78 1.39
CA LEU A 20 -6.36 -5.19 2.53
C LEU A 20 -5.80 -3.81 2.87
N LYS A 21 -6.66 -2.80 3.04
CA LYS A 21 -6.25 -1.49 3.60
C LYS A 21 -5.93 -1.66 5.07
N VAL A 22 -4.65 -1.52 5.44
CA VAL A 22 -4.17 -1.76 6.82
C VAL A 22 -3.97 -0.47 7.62
N LYS A 23 -3.75 0.66 6.93
CA LYS A 23 -3.58 1.97 7.58
C LYS A 23 -3.86 3.12 6.63
N GLU A 24 -4.17 4.28 7.21
CA GLU A 24 -4.20 5.57 6.53
C GLU A 24 -3.41 6.58 7.36
N TYR A 25 -2.68 7.45 6.67
CA TYR A 25 -1.94 8.55 7.26
C TYR A 25 -2.35 9.87 6.60
N LYS A 26 -2.53 10.90 7.43
CA LYS A 26 -2.64 12.30 7.00
C LYS A 26 -1.35 13.01 7.40
N LEU A 27 -0.41 13.10 6.47
CA LEU A 27 0.95 13.54 6.75
C LEU A 27 1.18 14.99 6.36
N THR A 28 1.79 15.75 7.27
CA THR A 28 2.44 17.02 6.96
C THR A 28 3.75 16.78 6.20
N LYS A 29 4.24 17.81 5.50
CA LYS A 29 5.49 17.77 4.74
C LYS A 29 6.65 17.27 5.60
N ASP A 30 7.52 16.44 5.00
CA ASP A 30 8.74 15.88 5.59
C ASP A 30 8.56 15.00 6.84
N LYS A 31 7.33 14.79 7.31
CA LYS A 31 7.04 13.90 8.44
C LYS A 31 7.29 12.45 8.04
N THR A 32 8.23 11.82 8.74
CA THR A 32 8.63 10.44 8.47
C THR A 32 7.75 9.46 9.22
N VAL A 33 7.17 8.51 8.50
CA VAL A 33 6.51 7.33 9.06
C VAL A 33 7.53 6.19 9.11
N LYS A 34 7.53 5.42 10.21
CA LYS A 34 8.33 4.19 10.32
C LYS A 34 7.44 3.02 10.75
N ILE A 35 7.64 1.89 10.09
CA ILE A 35 6.87 0.67 10.29
C ILE A 35 7.85 -0.49 10.36
N LEU A 36 7.75 -1.25 11.43
CA LEU A 36 8.51 -2.48 11.60
C LEU A 36 7.71 -3.62 10.97
N VAL A 37 8.27 -4.18 9.90
CA VAL A 37 7.72 -5.33 9.17
C VAL A 37 8.39 -6.59 9.69
N LYS A 38 7.60 -7.54 10.19
CA LYS A 38 8.07 -8.81 10.74
C LYS A 38 7.49 -9.99 9.97
N TYR A 39 8.32 -10.99 9.69
CA TYR A 39 7.90 -12.28 9.13
C TYR A 39 8.97 -13.34 9.41
N GLY A 40 8.56 -14.54 9.86
CA GLY A 40 9.52 -15.55 10.32
C GLY A 40 10.50 -14.96 11.36
N SER A 41 11.80 -15.12 11.12
CA SER A 41 12.89 -14.50 11.91
C SER A 41 13.34 -13.12 11.40
N PHE A 42 12.77 -12.64 10.29
CA PHE A 42 13.14 -11.36 9.69
C PHE A 42 12.39 -10.20 10.35
N GLN A 43 13.12 -9.11 10.56
CA GLN A 43 12.59 -7.85 11.04
C GLN A 43 13.23 -6.71 10.24
N LYS A 44 12.42 -6.02 9.42
CA LYS A 44 12.87 -4.97 8.51
C LYS A 44 12.08 -3.69 8.75
N THR A 45 12.74 -2.55 8.61
CA THR A 45 12.07 -1.24 8.77
C THR A 45 11.69 -0.70 7.39
N LEU A 46 10.40 -0.42 7.22
CA LEU A 46 9.87 0.45 6.18
C LEU A 46 9.79 1.87 6.73
N SER A 47 10.29 2.84 5.99
CA SER A 47 10.04 4.25 6.25
C SER A 47 9.62 4.98 4.98
N PHE A 48 8.84 6.04 5.14
CA PHE A 48 8.51 6.93 4.03
C PHE A 48 8.13 8.33 4.53
N ARG A 49 8.27 9.31 3.63
CA ARG A 49 7.82 10.70 3.80
C ARG A 49 7.55 11.31 2.44
N TRP A 50 6.72 12.34 2.40
CA TRP A 50 6.57 13.17 1.20
C TRP A 50 7.32 14.50 1.38
N THR A 51 7.81 15.05 0.26
CA THR A 51 8.73 16.21 0.26
C THR A 51 8.31 17.34 -0.67
N LEU A 52 7.53 17.07 -1.72
CA LEU A 52 7.05 18.10 -2.63
C LEU A 52 5.67 17.68 -3.16
N TYR A 53 4.78 18.65 -3.31
CA TYR A 53 3.55 18.52 -4.07
C TYR A 53 3.48 19.66 -5.09
N LYS A 54 3.55 19.34 -6.38
CA LYS A 54 3.50 20.32 -7.47
C LYS A 54 2.98 19.65 -8.74
N ASN A 55 2.18 20.37 -9.53
CA ASN A 55 1.57 19.86 -10.78
C ASN A 55 0.89 18.51 -10.55
N ASP A 56 0.15 18.41 -9.43
CA ASP A 56 -0.55 17.21 -8.97
C ASP A 56 0.31 15.96 -8.70
N GLY A 57 1.64 16.12 -8.75
CA GLY A 57 2.61 15.09 -8.40
C GLY A 57 3.06 15.22 -6.94
N LEU A 58 2.89 14.15 -6.16
CA LEU A 58 3.44 14.01 -4.81
C LEU A 58 4.78 13.28 -4.87
N VAL A 59 5.86 13.96 -4.51
CA VAL A 59 7.20 13.36 -4.39
C VAL A 59 7.32 12.66 -3.04
N VAL A 60 7.46 11.34 -3.08
CA VAL A 60 7.58 10.45 -1.91
C VAL A 60 8.94 9.78 -1.91
N PHE A 61 9.63 9.88 -0.78
CA PHE A 61 10.80 9.05 -0.49
C PHE A 61 10.36 7.86 0.34
N SER A 62 10.84 6.69 -0.01
CA SER A 62 10.63 5.46 0.75
C SER A 62 11.97 4.75 0.97
N SER A 63 12.05 4.02 2.07
CA SER A 63 13.15 3.09 2.32
C SER A 63 12.62 1.80 2.90
N TYR A 64 13.05 0.67 2.36
CA TYR A 64 12.79 -0.64 2.94
C TYR A 64 14.07 -1.45 2.96
N ASP A 65 14.52 -1.83 4.15
CA ASP A 65 15.71 -2.65 4.33
C ASP A 65 16.95 -2.10 3.61
N ARG A 66 17.22 -0.80 3.83
CA ARG A 66 18.33 -0.02 3.23
C ARG A 66 18.19 0.28 1.74
N ILE A 67 17.21 -0.28 1.04
CA ILE A 67 16.88 0.11 -0.33
C ILE A 67 16.10 1.43 -0.26
N VAL A 68 16.63 2.49 -0.85
CA VAL A 68 16.02 3.84 -0.87
C VAL A 68 15.52 4.15 -2.27
N SER A 69 14.33 4.73 -2.37
CA SER A 69 13.71 5.09 -3.64
C SER A 69 12.99 6.44 -3.53
N GLN A 70 12.93 7.16 -4.65
CA GLN A 70 12.11 8.35 -4.83
C GLN A 70 11.07 8.07 -5.91
N HIS A 71 9.82 8.45 -5.65
CA HIS A 71 8.71 8.28 -6.56
C HIS A 71 7.90 9.56 -6.69
N VAL A 72 7.28 9.78 -7.85
CA VAL A 72 6.28 10.82 -8.05
C VAL A 72 4.94 10.14 -8.26
N LEU A 73 3.98 10.42 -7.37
CA LEU A 73 2.65 9.81 -7.39
C LEU A 73 1.62 10.82 -7.84
N TYR A 74 0.73 10.43 -8.74
CA TYR A 74 -0.34 11.28 -9.25
C TYR A 74 -1.70 10.70 -8.89
N LEU A 75 -2.66 11.57 -8.56
CA LEU A 75 -4.04 11.17 -8.36
C LEU A 75 -4.63 10.63 -9.67
N ASN A 76 -5.49 9.60 -9.56
CA ASN A 76 -6.20 9.01 -10.70
C ASN A 76 -5.30 8.52 -11.85
N HIS A 77 -4.07 8.14 -11.54
CA HIS A 77 -3.08 7.69 -12.52
C HIS A 77 -2.51 6.31 -12.16
N THR A 78 -1.89 5.62 -13.12
CA THR A 78 -1.31 4.28 -12.93
C THR A 78 -0.18 4.27 -11.89
N ASN A 79 0.51 5.38 -11.70
CA ASN A 79 1.56 5.58 -10.71
C ASN A 79 1.05 6.21 -9.39
N GLN A 80 -0.25 6.13 -9.08
CA GLN A 80 -0.81 6.61 -7.81
C GLN A 80 -0.27 5.88 -6.58
N SER A 81 0.40 4.73 -6.76
CA SER A 81 0.93 3.93 -5.66
C SER A 81 2.33 3.40 -5.90
N ILE A 82 3.05 3.17 -4.81
CA ILE A 82 4.37 2.53 -4.78
C ILE A 82 4.20 1.11 -4.25
N ARG A 83 4.71 0.12 -4.99
CA ARG A 83 4.78 -1.26 -4.53
C ARG A 83 6.11 -1.53 -3.81
N ILE A 84 6.03 -1.94 -2.55
CA ILE A 84 7.17 -2.33 -1.73
C ILE A 84 7.10 -3.83 -1.48
N GLN A 85 8.02 -4.56 -2.11
CA GLN A 85 8.12 -6.00 -1.98
C GLN A 85 8.69 -6.36 -0.60
N LEU A 86 7.93 -7.10 0.23
CA LEU A 86 8.34 -7.41 1.62
C LEU A 86 9.19 -8.66 1.71
N LYS A 87 8.81 -9.69 0.94
CA LYS A 87 9.48 -10.98 0.88
C LYS A 87 9.96 -11.21 -0.56
N SER A 88 11.18 -11.72 -0.73
CA SER A 88 11.64 -12.19 -2.04
C SER A 88 10.81 -13.41 -2.46
N ARG A 89 10.56 -13.58 -3.77
CA ARG A 89 10.00 -14.81 -4.32
C ARG A 89 11.07 -15.91 -4.18
N ALA A 90 11.19 -16.53 -3.02
CA ALA A 90 11.92 -17.80 -2.94
C ALA A 90 11.16 -18.83 -3.78
N SER A 91 11.90 -19.64 -4.55
CA SER A 91 11.56 -20.64 -5.60
C SER A 91 10.25 -21.45 -5.53
N SER A 92 9.46 -21.33 -4.46
CA SER A 92 8.08 -21.79 -4.41
C SER A 92 7.16 -20.83 -5.18
N ASN A 93 6.15 -21.36 -5.89
CA ASN A 93 5.10 -20.64 -6.62
C ASN A 93 4.20 -19.71 -5.76
N ARG A 94 4.72 -19.12 -4.68
CA ARG A 94 3.97 -18.24 -3.76
C ARG A 94 4.00 -16.80 -4.27
N VAL A 95 2.81 -16.19 -4.34
CA VAL A 95 2.66 -14.76 -4.56
C VAL A 95 3.35 -14.04 -3.41
N ALA A 96 4.40 -13.29 -3.70
CA ALA A 96 5.21 -12.69 -2.66
C ALA A 96 4.56 -11.44 -2.08
N SER A 97 4.47 -11.38 -0.74
CA SER A 97 3.76 -10.33 -0.01
C SER A 97 4.37 -8.95 -0.27
N TYR A 98 3.51 -7.94 -0.39
CA TYR A 98 3.90 -6.56 -0.68
C TYR A 98 2.98 -5.56 0.00
N LEU A 99 3.51 -4.35 0.22
CA LEU A 99 2.73 -3.17 0.59
C LEU A 99 2.54 -2.26 -0.62
N LEU A 100 1.36 -1.67 -0.75
CA LEU A 100 1.15 -0.49 -1.59
C LEU A 100 1.06 0.74 -0.70
N LEU A 101 1.86 1.75 -1.00
CA LEU A 101 1.70 3.10 -0.48
C LEU A 101 0.95 3.89 -1.54
N LYS A 102 -0.33 4.16 -1.33
CA LYS A 102 -1.20 4.83 -2.30
C LYS A 102 -1.42 6.28 -1.89
N PHE A 103 -1.20 7.20 -2.82
CA PHE A 103 -1.55 8.61 -2.66
C PHE A 103 -3.04 8.81 -2.93
N ASP A 104 -3.82 9.07 -1.90
CA ASP A 104 -5.29 9.14 -2.01
C ASP A 104 -5.79 10.56 -2.27
N GLN A 105 -5.20 11.57 -1.61
CA GLN A 105 -5.67 12.96 -1.67
C GLN A 105 -4.60 13.93 -1.16
N PHE A 106 -4.61 15.17 -1.67
CA PHE A 106 -3.92 16.30 -1.05
C PHE A 106 -4.92 17.33 -0.51
N ASP A 107 -4.75 17.74 0.74
CA ASP A 107 -5.48 18.83 1.38
C ASP A 107 -4.67 20.12 1.22
N PHE A 108 -5.12 21.00 0.34
CA PHE A 108 -4.47 22.28 0.03
C PHE A 108 -4.55 23.29 1.17
N GLN A 109 -5.61 23.25 1.98
CA GLN A 109 -5.77 24.18 3.10
C GLN A 109 -4.83 23.84 4.24
N LYS A 110 -4.66 22.54 4.53
CA LYS A 110 -3.83 22.05 5.65
C LYS A 110 -2.42 21.65 5.24
N HIS A 111 -2.12 21.67 3.93
CA HIS A 111 -0.89 21.15 3.34
C HIS A 111 -0.56 19.73 3.82
N ARG A 112 -1.52 18.81 3.65
CA ARG A 112 -1.38 17.41 4.08
C ARG A 112 -1.66 16.44 2.93
N ALA A 113 -0.82 15.43 2.81
CA ALA A 113 -1.06 14.30 1.93
C ALA A 113 -1.74 13.16 2.71
N THR A 114 -2.82 12.62 2.15
CA THR A 114 -3.44 11.37 2.60
C THR A 114 -2.79 10.22 1.85
N ILE A 115 -2.15 9.32 2.60
CA ILE A 115 -1.49 8.12 2.06
C ILE A 115 -2.06 6.90 2.77
N SER A 116 -2.62 5.97 2.01
CA SER A 116 -3.06 4.67 2.52
C SER A 116 -2.02 3.58 2.30
N LEU A 117 -1.95 2.67 3.26
CA LEU A 117 -1.19 1.43 3.15
C LEU A 117 -2.14 0.27 2.90
N TRP A 118 -1.82 -0.50 1.88
CA TRP A 118 -2.53 -1.72 1.54
C TRP A 118 -1.57 -2.90 1.55
N LEU A 119 -1.94 -3.97 2.26
CA LEU A 119 -1.14 -5.18 2.39
C LEU A 119 -1.74 -6.27 1.51
N ALA A 120 -0.92 -6.81 0.61
CA ALA A 120 -1.20 -8.07 -0.05
C ALA A 120 -0.37 -9.16 0.64
N ASP A 121 -1.05 -10.05 1.36
CA ASP A 121 -0.40 -11.10 2.14
C ASP A 121 -1.29 -12.34 2.24
N LYS A 122 -1.34 -13.10 1.14
CA LYS A 122 -2.19 -14.29 0.99
C LYS A 122 -2.02 -15.31 2.11
N ASN A 123 -0.80 -15.46 2.64
CA ASN A 123 -0.48 -16.44 3.68
C ASN A 123 -0.58 -15.88 5.11
N LYS A 124 -0.90 -14.60 5.28
CA LYS A 124 -0.97 -13.93 6.60
C LYS A 124 0.32 -14.08 7.42
N GLU A 125 1.47 -14.03 6.76
CA GLU A 125 2.80 -14.16 7.38
C GLU A 125 3.39 -12.82 7.85
N ILE A 126 2.82 -11.70 7.41
CA ILE A 126 3.33 -10.35 7.66
C ILE A 126 2.66 -9.76 8.91
N SER A 127 3.48 -9.36 9.88
CA SER A 127 3.06 -8.52 11.01
C SER A 127 3.63 -7.12 10.87
N LEU A 128 2.78 -6.11 11.06
CA LEU A 128 3.15 -4.68 10.97
C LEU A 128 3.05 -4.04 12.35
N LYS A 129 4.15 -3.47 12.84
CA LYS A 129 4.18 -2.63 14.06
C LYS A 129 4.50 -1.19 13.67
N TYR A 130 3.52 -0.31 13.86
CA TYR A 130 3.64 1.12 13.60
C TYR A 130 4.44 1.81 14.70
N LEU A 131 5.52 2.50 14.33
CA LEU A 131 6.36 3.23 15.29
C LEU A 131 5.84 4.67 15.43
N LYS A 132 5.88 5.21 16.66
CA LYS A 132 5.48 6.58 16.96
C LYS A 132 6.54 7.58 16.53
#